data_AF-A0A2V3JNY7-F1
#
_entry.id   AF-A0A2V3JNY7-F1
#
_cell.length_a   1.000
_cell.length_b   1.000
_cell.length_c   1.000
_cell.angle_alpha   90.00
_cell.angle_beta   90.00
_cell.angle_gamma   90.00
#
_symmetry.space_group_name_H-M   'P 1'
#
loop_
_entity.id
_entity.type
_entity.pdbx_description
1 polymer ?
#
loop_
_entity_poly.entity_id
_entity_poly.type
_entity_poly.pdbx_seq_one_letter_code
_entity_poly.pdbx_strand_id
1 'polypeptide(L)'
;MRTEPDRSLIDEAIYLPKSWAEDWERREKCGVPEDVVFKTKAELALKIILHARDNGVPFGWIGMDSFYGEQPWLRNEIASEGIIYITDIPVNTRVWLNKPETEIPEERRDKFILASW
;
A
#
# COMPACT_ATOMS: atom_id res chain seq x y z
N MET A 1 4.55 -30.92 -23.32
CA MET A 1 5.23 -29.62 -23.15
C MET A 1 4.28 -28.70 -22.42
N ARG A 2 4.60 -28.32 -21.17
CA ARG A 2 3.94 -27.18 -20.52
C ARG A 2 4.56 -25.95 -21.17
N THR A 3 3.79 -25.24 -21.98
CA THR A 3 4.19 -23.89 -22.40
C THR A 3 4.21 -23.03 -21.15
N GLU A 4 5.28 -22.25 -20.95
CA GLU A 4 5.27 -21.19 -19.94
C GLU A 4 4.02 -20.32 -20.17
N PRO A 5 3.28 -19.94 -19.11
CA PRO A 5 2.13 -19.07 -19.29
C PRO A 5 2.60 -17.72 -19.84
N ASP A 6 1.93 -17.24 -20.89
CA ASP A 6 2.13 -15.90 -21.40
C ASP A 6 1.83 -14.87 -20.30
N ARG A 7 2.68 -13.85 -20.18
CA ARG A 7 2.54 -12.77 -19.21
C ARG A 7 2.27 -11.48 -19.96
N SER A 8 1.20 -10.79 -19.57
CA SER A 8 0.82 -9.50 -20.14
C SER A 8 0.73 -8.44 -19.04
N LEU A 9 1.17 -7.23 -19.35
CA LEU A 9 0.97 -6.08 -18.48
C LEU A 9 -0.52 -5.68 -18.52
N ILE A 10 -1.15 -5.58 -17.35
CA ILE A 10 -2.57 -5.20 -17.22
C ILE A 10 -2.70 -3.71 -16.89
N ASP A 11 -1.82 -3.18 -16.04
CA ASP A 11 -1.92 -1.82 -15.51
C ASP A 11 -0.54 -1.34 -15.01
N GLU A 12 -0.34 -0.02 -14.96
CA GLU A 12 0.90 0.62 -14.55
C GLU A 12 0.65 2.02 -13.95
N ALA A 13 1.59 2.48 -13.12
CA ALA A 13 1.56 3.84 -12.59
C ALA A 13 2.98 4.41 -12.49
N ILE A 14 3.11 5.71 -12.76
CA ILE A 14 4.39 6.43 -12.65
C ILE A 14 4.66 6.72 -11.18
N TYR A 15 5.77 6.20 -10.65
CA TYR A 15 6.32 6.60 -9.37
C TYR A 15 7.31 7.75 -9.55
N LEU A 16 7.09 8.86 -8.84
CA LEU A 16 8.06 9.95 -8.72
C LEU A 16 8.48 10.11 -7.26
N PRO A 17 9.80 10.19 -6.97
CA PRO A 17 10.26 10.67 -5.68
C PRO A 17 9.68 12.06 -5.37
N LYS A 18 9.48 12.38 -4.09
CA LYS A 18 8.88 13.65 -3.67
C LYS A 18 9.59 14.87 -4.27
N SER A 19 10.92 14.87 -4.28
CA SER A 19 11.74 15.94 -4.87
C SER A 19 11.56 16.12 -6.38
N TRP A 20 11.09 15.09 -7.11
CA TRP A 20 10.72 15.21 -8.51
C TRP A 20 9.28 15.64 -8.70
N ALA A 21 8.36 15.11 -7.89
CA ALA A 21 6.95 15.49 -7.94
C ALA A 21 6.75 16.99 -7.68
N GLU A 22 7.62 17.61 -6.87
CA GLU A 22 7.62 19.03 -6.52
C GLU A 22 8.44 19.91 -7.49
N ASP A 23 9.18 19.33 -8.44
CA ASP A 23 10.00 20.05 -9.42
C ASP A 23 9.23 20.19 -10.75
N TRP A 24 8.46 21.29 -10.87
CA TRP A 24 7.64 21.57 -12.04
C TRP A 24 8.45 21.62 -13.33
N GLU A 25 9.56 22.37 -13.35
CA GLU A 25 10.39 22.55 -14.54
C GLU A 25 10.94 21.21 -15.05
N ARG A 26 11.40 20.36 -14.13
CA ARG A 26 11.84 19.01 -14.47
C ARG A 26 10.69 18.15 -15.00
N ARG A 27 9.52 18.19 -14.37
CA ARG A 27 8.35 17.41 -14.79
C ARG A 27 7.89 17.79 -16.19
N GLU A 28 7.77 19.08 -16.46
CA GLU A 28 7.39 19.62 -17.78
C GLU A 28 8.39 19.19 -18.85
N LYS A 29 9.70 19.34 -18.56
CA LYS A 29 10.77 18.92 -19.49
C LYS A 29 10.77 17.42 -19.78
N CYS A 30 10.36 16.59 -18.81
CA CYS A 30 10.26 15.14 -18.96
C CYS A 30 8.90 14.66 -19.48
N GLY A 31 7.94 15.56 -19.75
CA GLY A 31 6.60 15.20 -20.22
C GLY A 31 5.77 14.43 -19.19
N VAL A 32 6.02 14.65 -17.90
CA VAL A 32 5.24 14.03 -16.83
C VAL A 32 3.84 14.66 -16.81
N PRO A 33 2.74 13.87 -16.83
CA PRO A 33 1.40 14.41 -16.73
C PRO A 33 1.18 15.25 -15.46
N GLU A 34 0.35 16.28 -15.56
CA GLU A 34 0.13 17.27 -14.49
C GLU A 34 -0.50 16.64 -13.24
N ASP A 35 -1.37 15.64 -13.43
CA ASP A 35 -2.09 14.93 -12.38
C ASP A 35 -1.21 13.92 -11.60
N VAL A 36 0.03 13.66 -12.05
CA VAL A 36 0.99 12.84 -11.32
C VAL A 36 1.52 13.62 -10.11
N VAL A 37 0.99 13.27 -8.93
CA VAL A 37 1.45 13.78 -7.64
C VAL A 37 2.30 12.74 -6.91
N PHE A 38 3.05 13.17 -5.90
CA PHE A 38 3.80 12.25 -5.06
C PHE A 38 2.87 11.20 -4.42
N LYS A 39 3.20 9.93 -4.64
CA LYS A 39 2.62 8.77 -3.99
C LYS A 39 3.73 7.77 -3.70
N THR A 40 3.64 7.10 -2.57
CA THR A 40 4.51 5.96 -2.27
C THR A 40 4.22 4.82 -3.25
N LYS A 41 5.20 3.96 -3.49
CA LYS A 41 5.02 2.77 -4.33
C LYS A 41 3.89 1.88 -3.81
N ALA A 42 3.73 1.75 -2.50
CA ALA A 42 2.67 0.95 -1.89
C ALA A 42 1.28 1.55 -2.10
N GLU A 43 1.13 2.88 -2.05
CA GLU A 43 -0.15 3.55 -2.41
C GLU A 43 -0.50 3.33 -3.88
N LEU A 44 0.49 3.42 -4.78
CA LEU A 44 0.29 3.16 -6.21
C LEU A 44 -0.07 1.70 -6.47
N ALA A 45 0.57 0.75 -5.79
CA ALA A 45 0.23 -0.67 -5.89
C ALA A 45 -1.20 -0.95 -5.45
N LEU A 46 -1.64 -0.40 -4.30
CA LEU A 46 -3.04 -0.52 -3.87
C LEU A 46 -4.00 0.06 -4.91
N LYS A 47 -3.70 1.25 -5.46
CA LYS A 47 -4.52 1.87 -6.51
C LYS A 47 -4.67 0.95 -7.73
N ILE A 48 -3.57 0.38 -8.23
CA ILE A 48 -3.58 -0.54 -9.38
C ILE A 48 -4.42 -1.79 -9.08
N ILE A 49 -4.25 -2.36 -7.88
CA ILE A 49 -5.00 -3.55 -7.44
C ILE A 49 -6.50 -3.28 -7.43
N LEU A 50 -6.92 -2.19 -6.80
CA LEU A 50 -8.32 -1.82 -6.70
C LEU A 50 -8.90 -1.45 -8.07
N HIS A 51 -8.13 -0.74 -8.90
CA HIS A 51 -8.53 -0.43 -10.27
C HIS A 51 -8.77 -1.68 -11.11
N ALA A 52 -7.88 -2.68 -11.05
CA ALA A 52 -8.08 -3.95 -11.75
C ALA A 52 -9.33 -4.69 -11.25
N ARG A 53 -9.55 -4.74 -9.93
CA ARG A 53 -10.76 -5.32 -9.34
C ARG A 53 -12.03 -4.60 -9.79
N ASP A 54 -12.04 -3.27 -9.71
CA ASP A 54 -13.21 -2.45 -10.02
C ASP A 54 -13.59 -2.55 -11.51
N ASN A 55 -12.60 -2.81 -12.38
CA ASN A 55 -12.82 -3.11 -13.80
C ASN A 55 -13.18 -4.59 -14.08
N GLY A 56 -13.32 -5.43 -13.06
CA GLY A 56 -13.72 -6.83 -13.21
C GLY A 56 -12.64 -7.73 -13.80
N VAL A 57 -11.35 -7.38 -13.67
CA VAL A 57 -10.26 -8.25 -14.10
C VAL A 57 -10.31 -9.56 -13.30
N PRO A 58 -10.36 -10.73 -13.94
CA PRO A 58 -10.45 -12.00 -13.23
C PRO A 58 -9.09 -12.39 -12.64
N PHE A 59 -8.98 -12.43 -11.32
CA PHE A 59 -7.81 -12.98 -10.61
C PHE A 59 -8.22 -13.68 -9.31
N GLY A 60 -7.41 -14.65 -8.87
CA GLY A 60 -7.66 -15.42 -7.64
C GLY A 60 -6.86 -14.92 -6.43
N TRP A 61 -5.68 -14.34 -6.66
CA TRP A 61 -4.80 -13.82 -5.61
C TRP A 61 -3.78 -12.84 -6.20
N ILE A 62 -3.15 -12.06 -5.32
CA ILE A 62 -2.11 -11.09 -5.67
C ILE A 62 -0.77 -11.55 -5.13
N GLY A 63 0.25 -11.58 -5.99
CA GLY A 63 1.64 -11.81 -5.60
C GLY A 63 2.39 -10.49 -5.43
N MET A 64 3.12 -10.31 -4.33
CA MET A 64 3.94 -9.11 -4.10
C MET A 64 5.29 -9.44 -3.47
N ASP A 65 6.33 -8.69 -3.82
CA ASP A 65 7.66 -8.81 -3.20
C ASP A 65 7.69 -8.29 -1.74
N SER A 66 8.85 -8.41 -1.10
CA SER A 66 9.04 -8.08 0.32
C SER A 66 8.94 -6.59 0.65
N PHE A 67 9.14 -5.68 -0.30
CA PHE A 67 8.98 -4.25 -0.08
C PHE A 67 7.50 -3.89 0.13
N TYR A 68 6.59 -4.58 -0.54
CA TYR A 68 5.16 -4.44 -0.28
C TYR A 68 4.72 -5.28 0.92
N GLY A 69 5.27 -6.49 1.03
CA GLY A 69 4.95 -7.42 2.11
C GLY A 69 5.42 -6.99 3.49
N GLU A 70 6.34 -6.03 3.62
CA GLU A 70 6.69 -5.44 4.91
C GLU A 70 5.64 -4.43 5.41
N GLN A 71 4.76 -3.91 4.55
CA GLN A 71 3.81 -2.84 4.85
C GLN A 71 2.49 -3.38 5.45
N PRO A 72 2.26 -3.33 6.79
CA PRO A 72 1.10 -3.99 7.39
C PRO A 72 -0.22 -3.34 6.98
N TRP A 73 -0.21 -2.02 6.80
CA TRP A 73 -1.39 -1.27 6.34
C TRP A 73 -1.83 -1.75 4.95
N LEU A 74 -0.90 -1.95 4.01
CA LEU A 74 -1.23 -2.40 2.65
C LEU A 74 -1.87 -3.79 2.67
N ARG A 75 -1.29 -4.71 3.46
CA ARG A 75 -1.85 -6.06 3.64
C ARG A 75 -3.25 -6.03 4.25
N ASN A 76 -3.48 -5.13 5.21
CA ASN A 76 -4.78 -4.98 5.85
C ASN A 76 -5.82 -4.41 4.88
N GLU A 77 -5.46 -3.40 4.07
CA GLU A 77 -6.35 -2.84 3.05
C GLU A 77 -6.76 -3.91 2.03
N ILE A 78 -5.79 -4.65 1.45
CA ILE A 78 -6.06 -5.73 0.50
C ILE A 78 -6.96 -6.81 1.12
N ALA A 79 -6.70 -7.20 2.38
CA ALA A 79 -7.53 -8.18 3.09
C ALA A 79 -8.94 -7.66 3.36
N SER A 80 -9.09 -6.37 3.71
CA SER A 80 -10.40 -5.75 3.98
C SER A 80 -11.31 -5.75 2.75
N GLU A 81 -10.69 -5.75 1.56
CA GLU A 81 -11.34 -5.81 0.26
C GLU A 81 -11.68 -7.25 -0.17
N GLY A 82 -11.46 -8.23 0.72
CA GLY A 82 -11.72 -9.65 0.47
C GLY A 82 -10.73 -10.31 -0.49
N ILE A 83 -9.62 -9.65 -0.79
CA ILE A 83 -8.63 -10.14 -1.76
C ILE A 83 -7.59 -11.01 -1.06
N ILE A 84 -7.34 -12.20 -1.60
CA ILE A 84 -6.27 -13.09 -1.16
C ILE A 84 -4.94 -12.55 -1.69
N TYR A 85 -3.92 -12.49 -0.83
CA TYR A 85 -2.57 -12.13 -1.25
C TYR A 85 -1.54 -13.16 -0.78
N ILE A 86 -0.44 -13.24 -1.51
CA ILE A 86 0.77 -13.99 -1.19
C ILE A 86 1.93 -13.00 -1.32
N THR A 87 2.70 -12.82 -0.26
CA THR A 87 3.80 -11.86 -0.27
C THR A 87 4.96 -12.33 0.57
N ASP A 88 6.16 -12.01 0.11
CA ASP A 88 7.37 -12.19 0.92
C ASP A 88 7.35 -11.23 2.10
N ILE A 89 7.88 -11.64 3.25
CA ILE A 89 8.04 -10.76 4.42
C ILE A 89 9.51 -10.74 4.82
N PRO A 90 10.04 -9.60 5.32
CA PRO A 90 11.37 -9.57 5.91
C PRO A 90 11.52 -10.61 7.02
N VAL A 91 12.67 -11.28 7.09
CA VAL A 91 12.94 -12.34 8.10
C VAL A 91 12.84 -11.83 9.55
N ASN A 92 13.05 -10.54 9.77
CA ASN A 92 12.95 -9.88 11.06
C ASN A 92 11.56 -9.27 11.35
N THR A 93 10.55 -9.61 10.52
CA THR A 93 9.16 -9.20 10.77
C THR A 93 8.69 -9.81 12.07
N ARG A 94 8.31 -8.97 13.03
CA ARG A 94 7.78 -9.42 14.32
C ARG A 94 6.34 -9.89 14.14
N VAL A 95 6.05 -11.09 14.61
CA VAL A 95 4.73 -11.70 14.60
C VAL A 95 4.34 -12.15 15.99
N TRP A 96 3.04 -12.18 16.25
CA TRP A 96 2.50 -12.83 17.44
C TRP A 96 2.40 -14.33 17.18
N LEU A 97 3.04 -15.15 18.02
CA LEU A 97 2.97 -16.62 17.91
C LEU A 97 1.58 -17.15 18.31
N ASN A 98 0.90 -16.42 19.19
CA ASN A 98 -0.47 -16.66 19.62
C ASN A 98 -1.28 -15.38 19.44
N LYS A 99 -2.60 -15.48 19.26
CA LYS A 99 -3.47 -14.31 19.18
C LYS A 99 -3.26 -13.44 20.45
N PRO A 100 -2.82 -12.18 20.33
CA PRO A 100 -2.59 -11.34 21.49
C PRO A 100 -3.91 -11.03 22.19
N GLU A 101 -3.90 -10.99 23.51
CA GLU A 101 -4.99 -10.39 24.28
C GLU A 101 -4.96 -8.88 24.07
N THR A 102 -6.09 -8.30 23.67
CA THR A 102 -6.24 -6.87 23.41
C THR A 102 -7.29 -6.30 24.35
N GLU A 103 -6.93 -5.27 25.11
CA GLU A 103 -7.85 -4.49 25.93
C GLU A 103 -7.94 -3.06 25.42
N ILE A 104 -9.12 -2.44 25.54
CA ILE A 104 -9.27 -0.99 25.31
C ILE A 104 -8.72 -0.30 26.56
N PRO A 105 -7.68 0.55 26.45
CA PRO A 105 -7.16 1.26 27.61
C PRO A 105 -8.27 2.09 28.27
N GLU A 106 -8.31 2.13 29.61
CA GLU A 106 -9.17 3.09 30.32
C GLU A 106 -8.85 4.51 29.86
N GLU A 107 -9.89 5.31 29.58
CA GLU A 107 -9.73 6.73 29.23
C GLU A 107 -8.92 7.44 30.32
N ARG A 108 -7.73 7.95 29.97
CA ARG A 108 -7.02 8.89 30.84
C ARG A 108 -7.75 10.23 30.84
N ARG A 109 -8.72 10.39 31.73
CA ARG A 109 -9.23 11.71 32.13
C ARG A 109 -8.23 12.37 33.07
N ASP A 110 -7.06 12.74 32.54
CA ASP A 110 -6.19 13.66 33.25
C ASP A 110 -6.94 15.00 33.33
N LYS A 111 -7.26 15.39 34.57
CA LYS A 111 -7.94 16.65 34.89
C LYS A 111 -7.11 17.79 34.32
N PHE A 112 -7.59 18.41 33.23
CA PHE A 112 -7.19 19.77 32.88
C PHE A 112 -7.58 20.66 34.07
N ILE A 113 -6.64 20.93 34.97
CA ILE A 113 -6.77 21.99 35.94
C ILE A 113 -6.76 23.28 35.12
N LEU A 114 -7.94 23.86 34.93
CA LEU A 114 -8.10 25.23 34.48
C LEU A 114 -7.45 26.10 35.57
N ALA A 115 -6.17 26.45 35.38
CA ALA A 115 -5.57 27.57 36.09
C ALA A 115 -6.15 28.84 35.48
N SER A 116 -7.18 29.37 36.11
CA SER A 116 -7.63 30.74 35.92
C SER A 116 -6.56 31.70 36.45
N TRP A 117 -6.01 32.52 35.57
CA TRP A 117 -5.46 33.85 35.86
C TRP A 117 -5.82 34.78 34.71
#